data_AF-A0A4W2E0F0-F1
#
_entry.id   AF-A0A4W2E0F0-F1
#
_cell.length_a   1.000
_cell.length_b   1.000
_cell.length_c   1.000
_cell.angle_alpha   90.00
_cell.angle_beta   90.00
_cell.angle_gamma   90.00
#
_symmetry.space_group_name_H-M   'P 1'
#
loop_
_entity.id
_entity.type
_entity.pdbx_description
1 polymer ?
#
loop_
_entity_poly.entity_id
_entity_poly.type
_entity_poly.pdbx_seq_one_letter_code
_entity_poly.pdbx_strand_id
1 'polypeptide(L)'
;MKHYEVEILDAKTREKLCFLDKVEPQATIAEIKNLFTKTHPQWYPARQSLRLDPKGKSLKDEDVLQKLPVGTTATLYFRDLGAQISWVTVFLTEYAGPLFIYLLFYFRVPFIYGRKYDFTSSRHTVVHLACICHSFHYIKRLLETLFVHRFSHGTMPLRNIFKNCTYYWGFAAWMAYYINHPLYTPPTYGAQQVKLALAIFVICQLGNFSIHMALRDLRPAGSKTRKIPYPTRNPFTWLFLLVSCPNYTYEVGSWIGFAIMTQCLPGEPLAPSFSGVPLVPSVCSPLFLTSRFRPTVALFSLVGFTQMTIWAKGKHRSYLKEFRDYPPLRMPIIPFLL
;
A
#
# COMPACT_ATOMS: atom_id res chain seq x y z
N MET A 1 -8.08 -44.67 17.43
CA MET A 1 -8.19 -43.55 16.45
C MET A 1 -7.03 -43.68 15.48
N LYS A 2 -7.25 -43.50 14.16
CA LYS A 2 -6.16 -43.52 13.17
C LYS A 2 -5.37 -42.21 13.30
N HIS A 3 -4.07 -42.30 13.50
CA HIS A 3 -3.15 -41.15 13.53
C HIS A 3 -2.34 -41.11 12.24
N TYR A 4 -1.86 -39.92 11.88
CA TYR A 4 -0.90 -39.72 10.81
C TYR A 4 0.49 -39.56 11.40
N GLU A 5 1.47 -40.06 10.66
CA GLU A 5 2.88 -39.76 10.87
C GLU A 5 3.28 -38.61 9.96
N VAL A 6 3.88 -37.55 10.50
CA VAL A 6 4.34 -36.40 9.71
C VAL A 6 5.85 -36.27 9.82
N GLU A 7 6.52 -36.38 8.70
CA GLU A 7 7.95 -36.16 8.58
C GLU A 7 8.22 -34.78 7.97
N ILE A 8 9.01 -33.96 8.66
CA ILE A 8 9.39 -32.63 8.19
C ILE A 8 10.86 -32.67 7.79
N LEU A 9 11.11 -32.46 6.49
CA LEU A 9 12.44 -32.43 5.88
C LEU A 9 12.83 -31.00 5.49
N ASP A 10 14.12 -30.69 5.48
CA ASP A 10 14.60 -29.45 4.86
C ASP A 10 14.38 -29.48 3.34
N ALA A 11 13.80 -28.43 2.78
CA ALA A 11 13.47 -28.37 1.36
C ALA A 11 14.71 -28.37 0.43
N LYS A 12 15.90 -28.02 0.93
CA LYS A 12 17.15 -28.00 0.18
C LYS A 12 18.01 -29.24 0.46
N THR A 13 18.31 -29.52 1.72
CA THR A 13 19.24 -30.60 2.10
C THR A 13 18.56 -31.96 2.15
N ARG A 14 17.22 -32.00 2.22
CA ARG A 14 16.40 -33.20 2.46
C ARG A 14 16.67 -33.87 3.81
N GLU A 15 17.44 -33.22 4.69
CA GLU A 15 17.68 -33.72 6.03
C GLU A 15 16.39 -33.71 6.84
N LYS A 16 16.23 -34.74 7.66
CA LYS A 16 15.09 -34.87 8.56
C LYS A 16 15.23 -33.91 9.72
N LEU A 17 14.34 -32.93 9.79
CA LEU A 17 14.33 -31.92 10.84
C LEU A 17 13.42 -32.32 12.00
N CYS A 18 12.27 -32.93 11.72
CA CYS A 18 11.33 -33.34 12.75
C CYS A 18 10.48 -34.53 12.30
N PHE A 19 10.04 -35.34 13.27
CA PHE A 19 9.09 -36.42 13.08
C PHE A 19 7.99 -36.29 14.13
N LEU A 20 6.74 -36.32 13.69
CA LEU A 20 5.57 -36.25 14.54
C LEU A 20 4.81 -37.57 14.35
N ASP A 21 4.77 -38.41 15.38
CA ASP A 21 4.26 -39.78 15.34
C ASP A 21 2.74 -39.88 15.52
N LYS A 22 2.11 -38.89 16.16
CA LYS A 22 0.68 -38.90 16.52
C LYS A 22 -0.02 -37.60 16.13
N VAL A 23 -0.11 -37.33 14.83
CA VAL A 23 -0.86 -36.18 14.33
C VAL A 23 -2.30 -36.59 14.02
N GLU A 24 -3.27 -35.80 14.50
CA GLU A 24 -4.67 -36.06 14.21
C GLU A 24 -4.98 -35.85 12.71
N PRO A 25 -5.84 -36.67 12.07
CA PRO A 25 -6.22 -36.51 10.66
C PRO A 25 -6.80 -35.13 10.32
N GLN A 26 -7.59 -34.58 11.24
CA GLN A 26 -8.20 -33.26 11.15
C GLN A 26 -7.23 -32.11 11.47
N ALA A 27 -5.98 -32.41 11.82
CA ALA A 27 -5.03 -31.38 12.19
C ALA A 27 -4.77 -30.42 11.02
N THR A 28 -4.73 -29.15 11.33
CA THR A 28 -4.43 -28.11 10.34
C THR A 28 -2.92 -27.94 10.15
N ILE A 29 -2.51 -27.39 9.01
CA ILE A 29 -1.10 -27.01 8.82
C ILE A 29 -0.64 -26.01 9.88
N ALA A 30 -1.51 -25.12 10.36
CA ALA A 30 -1.21 -24.23 11.49
C ALA A 30 -0.81 -25.01 12.75
N GLU A 31 -1.55 -26.06 13.10
CA GLU A 31 -1.25 -26.92 14.24
C GLU A 31 0.07 -27.67 14.05
N ILE A 32 0.33 -28.21 12.86
CA ILE A 32 1.61 -28.87 12.55
C ILE A 32 2.78 -27.88 12.70
N LYS A 33 2.63 -26.63 12.24
CA LYS A 33 3.65 -25.59 12.44
C LYS A 33 3.89 -25.29 13.92
N ASN A 34 2.83 -25.25 14.73
CA ASN A 34 2.94 -25.07 16.17
C ASN A 34 3.66 -26.24 16.84
N LEU A 35 3.35 -27.48 16.44
CA LEU A 35 4.06 -28.68 16.93
C LEU A 35 5.54 -28.63 16.56
N PHE A 36 5.86 -28.28 15.32
CA PHE A 36 7.26 -28.12 14.87
C PHE A 36 7.99 -27.00 15.62
N THR A 37 7.30 -25.91 15.96
CA THR A 37 7.88 -24.82 16.76
C THR A 37 8.25 -25.27 18.17
N LYS A 38 7.49 -26.21 18.77
CA LYS A 38 7.81 -26.71 20.12
C LYS A 38 9.18 -27.39 20.18
N THR A 39 9.57 -28.11 19.13
CA THR A 39 10.90 -28.74 19.02
C THR A 39 11.96 -27.78 18.48
N HIS A 40 11.57 -26.79 17.67
CA HIS A 40 12.48 -25.81 17.07
C HIS A 40 11.99 -24.36 17.30
N PRO A 41 12.19 -23.79 18.52
CA PRO A 41 11.65 -22.48 18.89
C PRO A 41 12.11 -21.32 17.99
N GLN A 42 13.29 -21.42 17.37
CA GLN A 42 13.84 -20.44 16.44
C GLN A 42 13.00 -20.27 15.15
N TRP A 43 12.19 -21.28 14.81
CA TRP A 43 11.34 -21.31 13.63
C TRP A 43 9.88 -21.15 14.02
N TYR A 44 9.52 -20.01 14.61
CA TYR A 44 8.12 -19.70 14.92
C TYR A 44 7.20 -19.80 13.68
N PRO A 45 5.89 -20.08 13.85
CA PRO A 45 5.02 -20.55 12.76
C PRO A 45 5.02 -19.68 11.50
N ALA A 46 5.08 -18.35 11.64
CA ALA A 46 5.09 -17.44 10.51
C ALA A 46 6.37 -17.54 9.64
N ARG A 47 7.52 -17.97 10.19
CA ARG A 47 8.73 -18.25 9.40
C ARG A 47 8.62 -19.52 8.58
N GLN A 48 7.71 -20.42 8.94
CA GLN A 48 7.64 -21.75 8.37
C GLN A 48 6.82 -21.76 7.08
N SER A 49 7.46 -22.14 5.97
CA SER A 49 6.78 -22.55 4.75
C SER A 49 6.85 -24.08 4.63
N LEU A 50 5.75 -24.77 4.91
CA LEU A 50 5.61 -26.21 4.67
C LEU A 50 5.03 -26.47 3.27
N ARG A 51 5.55 -27.49 2.58
CA ARG A 51 5.21 -27.83 1.17
C ARG A 51 5.13 -29.34 1.01
N LEU A 52 4.34 -29.82 0.03
CA LEU A 52 4.31 -31.24 -0.35
C LEU A 52 5.46 -31.64 -1.28
N ASP A 53 5.99 -30.67 -2.03
CA ASP A 53 7.16 -30.81 -2.88
C ASP A 53 8.10 -29.63 -2.58
N PRO A 54 9.43 -29.81 -2.55
CA PRO A 54 10.33 -28.71 -2.19
C PRO A 54 10.28 -27.52 -3.14
N LYS A 55 10.02 -27.76 -4.44
CA LYS A 55 9.78 -26.72 -5.45
C LYS A 55 8.30 -26.35 -5.58
N GLY A 56 7.41 -27.10 -4.94
CA GLY A 56 5.98 -26.87 -4.88
C GLY A 56 5.55 -25.60 -4.15
N LYS A 57 4.23 -25.37 -4.15
CA LYS A 57 3.59 -24.26 -3.44
C LYS A 57 3.57 -24.52 -1.93
N SER A 58 3.67 -23.45 -1.16
CA SER A 58 3.44 -23.49 0.29
C SER A 58 2.00 -23.83 0.59
N LEU A 59 1.79 -24.74 1.54
CA LEU A 59 0.48 -25.09 2.08
C LEU A 59 -0.09 -23.92 2.88
N LYS A 60 -1.42 -23.80 2.86
CA LYS A 60 -2.14 -22.79 3.65
C LYS A 60 -2.30 -23.29 5.07
N ASP A 61 -2.37 -22.36 6.01
CA ASP A 61 -2.52 -22.66 7.43
C ASP A 61 -3.84 -23.42 7.74
N GLU A 62 -4.87 -23.21 6.92
CA GLU A 62 -6.20 -23.85 7.06
C GLU A 62 -6.30 -25.21 6.35
N ASP A 63 -5.28 -25.59 5.55
CA ASP A 63 -5.30 -26.87 4.89
C ASP A 63 -5.29 -27.97 5.96
N VAL A 64 -6.15 -28.97 5.79
CA VAL A 64 -6.31 -30.07 6.74
C VAL A 64 -5.52 -31.27 6.23
N LEU A 65 -4.74 -31.91 7.11
CA LEU A 65 -3.82 -32.98 6.75
C LEU A 65 -4.49 -34.10 5.93
N GLN A 66 -5.64 -34.62 6.38
CA GLN A 66 -6.35 -35.70 5.67
C GLN A 66 -6.89 -35.32 4.29
N LYS A 67 -7.00 -34.01 3.97
CA LYS A 67 -7.47 -33.53 2.66
C LYS A 67 -6.33 -33.35 1.67
N LEU A 68 -5.09 -33.43 2.13
CA LEU A 68 -3.92 -33.36 1.27
C LEU A 68 -3.72 -34.70 0.56
N PRO A 69 -3.09 -34.71 -0.63
CA PRO A 69 -2.79 -35.94 -1.37
C PRO A 69 -1.60 -36.67 -0.73
N VAL A 70 -1.77 -37.11 0.52
CA VAL A 70 -0.78 -37.81 1.34
C VAL A 70 -1.37 -39.11 1.88
N GLY A 71 -0.52 -40.12 2.10
CA GLY A 71 -0.90 -41.37 2.75
C GLY A 71 -1.00 -41.21 4.28
N THR A 72 -0.99 -42.32 5.02
CA THR A 72 -0.92 -42.31 6.50
C THR A 72 0.38 -41.72 7.03
N THR A 73 1.43 -41.71 6.19
CA THR A 73 2.69 -41.02 6.43
C THR A 73 2.79 -39.84 5.45
N ALA A 74 2.91 -38.63 5.98
CA ALA A 74 2.98 -37.40 5.21
C ALA A 74 4.38 -36.78 5.31
N THR A 75 5.06 -36.64 4.18
CA THR A 75 6.33 -35.92 4.11
C THR A 75 6.11 -34.47 3.72
N LEU A 76 6.53 -33.55 4.57
CA LEU A 76 6.46 -32.10 4.38
C LEU A 76 7.86 -31.51 4.24
N TYR A 77 8.03 -30.60 3.30
CA TYR A 77 9.28 -29.88 3.07
C TYR A 77 9.22 -28.50 3.70
N PHE A 78 10.08 -28.27 4.68
CA PHE A 78 10.25 -26.99 5.37
C PHE A 78 11.19 -26.07 4.60
N ARG A 79 10.78 -24.80 4.50
CA ARG A 79 11.64 -23.70 4.06
C ARG A 79 11.50 -22.55 5.05
N ASP A 80 12.63 -22.09 5.58
CA ASP A 80 12.70 -20.88 6.39
C ASP A 80 12.50 -19.63 5.51
N LEU A 81 11.49 -18.82 5.84
CA LEU A 81 11.19 -17.55 5.19
C LEU A 81 12.03 -16.38 5.75
N GLY A 82 12.79 -16.60 6.82
CA GLY A 82 13.49 -15.56 7.56
C GLY A 82 12.55 -14.78 8.49
N ALA A 83 13.06 -13.77 9.18
CA ALA A 83 12.27 -12.93 10.08
C ALA A 83 11.04 -12.33 9.37
N GLN A 84 9.86 -12.57 9.94
CA GLN A 84 8.58 -12.11 9.43
C GLN A 84 7.98 -11.05 10.34
N ILE A 85 7.22 -10.12 9.75
CA ILE A 85 6.47 -9.09 10.46
C ILE A 85 5.02 -9.09 9.98
N SER A 86 4.08 -8.78 10.89
CA SER A 86 2.66 -8.74 10.54
C SER A 86 2.35 -7.64 9.51
N TRP A 87 1.41 -7.90 8.60
CA TRP A 87 0.95 -6.88 7.64
C TRP A 87 0.34 -5.65 8.33
N VAL A 88 -0.33 -5.86 9.47
CA VAL A 88 -0.87 -4.75 10.27
C VAL A 88 0.26 -3.82 10.69
N THR A 89 1.32 -4.35 11.31
CA THR A 89 2.47 -3.55 11.74
C THR A 89 3.16 -2.85 10.56
N VAL A 90 3.27 -3.53 9.42
CA VAL A 90 3.86 -2.95 8.21
C VAL A 90 3.06 -1.74 7.76
N PHE A 91 1.75 -1.90 7.55
CA PHE A 91 0.91 -0.80 7.05
C PHE A 91 0.81 0.35 8.06
N LEU A 92 0.77 0.05 9.36
CA LEU A 92 0.84 1.10 10.38
C LEU A 92 2.14 1.90 10.30
N THR A 93 3.29 1.22 10.18
CA THR A 93 4.60 1.88 10.08
C THR A 93 4.74 2.65 8.76
N GLU A 94 4.30 2.05 7.66
CA GLU A 94 4.31 2.62 6.32
C GLU A 94 3.48 3.91 6.24
N TYR A 95 2.34 3.99 6.93
CA TYR A 95 1.42 5.12 6.90
C TYR A 95 1.62 6.14 8.03
N ALA A 96 2.15 5.73 9.18
CA ALA A 96 2.46 6.66 10.28
C ALA A 96 3.61 7.62 9.91
N GLY A 97 4.62 7.12 9.18
CA GLY A 97 5.76 7.94 8.76
C GLY A 97 5.39 9.13 7.89
N PRO A 98 4.69 8.98 6.76
CA PRO A 98 4.23 10.09 5.94
C PRO A 98 3.44 11.13 6.72
N LEU A 99 2.54 10.70 7.61
CA LEU A 99 1.78 11.60 8.48
C LEU A 99 2.71 12.44 9.36
N PHE A 100 3.61 11.78 10.10
CA PHE A 100 4.53 12.46 11.01
C PHE A 100 5.49 13.38 10.26
N ILE A 101 6.11 12.88 9.20
CA ILE A 101 7.08 13.59 8.37
C ILE A 101 6.44 14.85 7.77
N TYR A 102 5.24 14.74 7.18
CA TYR A 102 4.58 15.90 6.60
C TYR A 102 4.35 17.00 7.65
N LEU A 103 3.94 16.62 8.86
CA LEU A 103 3.73 17.57 9.96
C LEU A 103 5.04 18.28 10.37
N LEU A 104 6.20 17.62 10.32
CA LEU A 104 7.49 18.26 10.57
C LEU A 104 7.76 19.42 9.60
N PHE A 105 7.49 19.22 8.30
CA PHE A 105 7.63 20.27 7.29
C PHE A 105 6.56 21.35 7.43
N TYR A 106 5.31 20.97 7.74
CA TYR A 106 4.22 21.91 7.95
C TYR A 106 4.49 22.86 9.12
N PHE A 107 4.93 22.33 10.27
CA PHE A 107 5.33 23.14 11.42
C PHE A 107 6.68 23.83 11.25
N ARG A 108 7.39 23.59 10.14
CA ARG A 108 8.71 24.16 9.85
C ARG A 108 9.66 24.00 11.04
N VAL A 109 9.82 22.77 11.51
CA VAL A 109 10.75 22.49 12.62
C VAL A 109 12.16 22.98 12.25
N PRO A 110 13.01 23.32 13.24
CA PRO A 110 14.35 23.82 12.99
C PRO A 110 15.14 22.93 12.04
N PHE A 111 16.11 23.54 11.34
CA PHE A 111 17.02 22.90 10.37
C PHE A 111 16.42 22.57 8.98
N ILE A 112 15.12 22.79 8.74
CA ILE A 112 14.51 22.50 7.42
C ILE A 112 14.63 23.67 6.43
N TYR A 113 14.13 24.86 6.80
CA TYR A 113 14.03 26.02 5.88
C TYR A 113 14.94 27.20 6.26
N GLY A 114 15.69 27.07 7.36
CA GLY A 114 16.56 28.10 7.92
C GLY A 114 15.92 28.86 9.11
N ARG A 115 16.77 29.28 10.06
CA ARG A 115 16.37 29.76 11.40
C ARG A 115 15.28 30.84 11.42
N LYS A 116 15.23 31.71 10.41
CA LYS A 116 14.22 32.78 10.29
C LYS A 116 12.79 32.27 10.05
N TYR A 117 12.63 31.00 9.67
CA TYR A 117 11.34 30.40 9.36
C TYR A 117 10.94 29.31 10.36
N ASP A 118 11.75 29.06 11.39
CA ASP A 118 11.48 28.07 12.42
C ASP A 118 10.13 28.35 13.08
N PHE A 119 9.23 27.36 13.08
CA PHE A 119 7.87 27.45 13.64
C PHE A 119 6.97 28.55 13.07
N THR A 120 7.34 29.12 11.92
CA THR A 120 6.47 30.09 11.24
C THR A 120 5.35 29.40 10.48
N SER A 121 4.13 29.96 10.55
CA SER A 121 3.02 29.48 9.74
C SER A 121 3.11 30.01 8.30
N SER A 122 2.57 29.24 7.35
CA SER A 122 2.28 29.78 6.02
C SER A 122 1.16 30.82 6.10
N ARG A 123 1.14 31.76 5.16
CA ARG A 123 0.07 32.76 4.99
C ARG A 123 -1.03 32.26 4.04
N HIS A 124 -0.75 31.18 3.31
CA HIS A 124 -1.58 30.68 2.22
C HIS A 124 -2.51 29.57 2.72
N THR A 125 -3.82 29.79 2.63
CA THR A 125 -4.86 28.83 3.03
C THR A 125 -4.69 27.46 2.37
N VAL A 126 -4.22 27.41 1.12
CA VAL A 126 -3.99 26.15 0.39
C VAL A 126 -2.96 25.24 1.06
N VAL A 127 -1.96 25.80 1.76
CA VAL A 127 -0.96 25.00 2.50
C VAL A 127 -1.60 24.31 3.70
N HIS A 128 -2.49 25.02 4.41
CA HIS A 128 -3.27 24.43 5.51
C HIS A 128 -4.24 23.36 5.01
N LEU A 129 -4.93 23.61 3.90
CA LEU A 129 -5.80 22.61 3.26
C LEU A 129 -5.01 21.39 2.81
N ALA A 130 -3.81 21.57 2.24
CA ALA A 130 -2.95 20.46 1.85
C ALA A 130 -2.52 19.62 3.07
N CYS A 131 -2.17 20.27 4.19
CA CYS A 131 -1.88 19.56 5.44
C CYS A 131 -3.09 18.77 5.96
N ILE A 132 -4.29 19.37 5.94
CA ILE A 132 -5.53 18.70 6.35
C ILE A 132 -5.82 17.50 5.46
N CYS A 133 -5.80 17.67 4.14
CA CYS A 133 -6.04 16.59 3.17
C CYS A 133 -5.04 15.44 3.33
N HIS A 134 -3.74 15.76 3.40
CA HIS A 134 -2.69 14.76 3.58
C HIS A 134 -2.85 14.01 4.90
N SER A 135 -3.06 14.74 6.00
CA SER A 135 -3.25 14.14 7.33
C SER A 135 -4.50 13.28 7.37
N PHE A 136 -5.62 13.77 6.85
CA PHE A 136 -6.89 13.03 6.76
C PHE A 136 -6.70 11.72 5.99
N HIS A 137 -6.02 11.77 4.84
CA HIS A 137 -5.75 10.58 4.05
C HIS A 137 -4.97 9.53 4.85
N TYR A 138 -3.85 9.89 5.46
CA TYR A 138 -3.02 8.92 6.20
C TYR A 138 -3.67 8.46 7.51
N ILE A 139 -4.38 9.33 8.23
CA ILE A 139 -5.17 8.94 9.41
C ILE A 139 -6.25 7.93 9.00
N LYS A 140 -6.99 8.19 7.91
CA LYS A 140 -7.95 7.23 7.36
C LYS A 140 -7.29 5.90 7.04
N ARG A 141 -6.13 5.89 6.36
CA ARG A 141 -5.38 4.65 6.04
C ARG A 141 -4.94 3.88 7.29
N LEU A 142 -4.53 4.58 8.34
CA LEU A 142 -4.20 3.97 9.64
C LEU A 142 -5.45 3.33 10.28
N LEU A 143 -6.55 4.06 10.35
CA LEU A 143 -7.82 3.56 10.90
C LEU A 143 -8.37 2.39 10.08
N GLU A 144 -8.32 2.45 8.76
CA GLU A 144 -8.71 1.34 7.87
C GLU A 144 -7.85 0.10 8.12
N THR A 145 -6.55 0.27 8.36
CA THR A 145 -5.65 -0.84 8.67
C THR A 145 -6.01 -1.53 9.99
N LEU A 146 -6.40 -0.75 11.00
CA LEU A 146 -6.79 -1.27 12.31
C LEU A 146 -8.20 -1.90 12.31
N PHE A 147 -9.16 -1.27 11.64
CA PHE A 147 -10.59 -1.56 11.86
C PHE A 147 -11.32 -2.11 10.63
N VAL A 148 -10.77 -1.95 9.42
CA VAL A 148 -11.47 -2.32 8.16
C VAL A 148 -10.78 -3.49 7.46
N HIS A 149 -9.45 -3.47 7.32
CA HIS A 149 -8.73 -4.47 6.54
C HIS A 149 -8.70 -5.85 7.20
N ARG A 150 -9.03 -6.89 6.42
CA ARG A 150 -8.90 -8.31 6.79
C ARG A 150 -7.81 -8.96 5.93
N PHE A 151 -6.60 -9.11 6.45
CA PHE A 151 -5.45 -9.66 5.71
C PHE A 151 -5.52 -11.19 5.60
N SER A 152 -5.25 -11.74 4.41
CA SER A 152 -5.32 -13.18 4.15
C SER A 152 -4.00 -13.91 4.44
N HIS A 153 -2.86 -13.29 4.12
CA HIS A 153 -1.55 -13.71 4.60
C HIS A 153 -1.20 -12.85 5.81
N GLY A 154 -0.74 -13.48 6.90
CA GLY A 154 -0.52 -12.78 8.17
C GLY A 154 0.73 -11.90 8.17
N THR A 155 1.75 -12.24 7.38
CA THR A 155 3.07 -11.64 7.49
C THR A 155 3.79 -11.40 6.16
N MET A 156 4.87 -10.62 6.22
CA MET A 156 5.85 -10.40 5.15
C MET A 156 7.29 -10.43 5.68
N PRO A 157 8.30 -10.62 4.81
CA PRO A 157 9.70 -10.55 5.21
C PRO A 157 10.09 -9.18 5.78
N LEU A 158 10.72 -9.17 6.96
CA LEU A 158 11.06 -7.95 7.69
C LEU A 158 11.88 -6.95 6.84
N ARG A 159 12.83 -7.43 6.04
CA ARG A 159 13.70 -6.58 5.21
C ARG A 159 12.93 -5.70 4.21
N ASN A 160 11.73 -6.11 3.82
CA ASN A 160 10.91 -5.35 2.88
C ASN A 160 10.28 -4.11 3.54
N ILE A 161 10.16 -4.06 4.88
CA ILE A 161 9.61 -2.89 5.57
C ILE A 161 10.44 -1.63 5.29
N PHE A 162 11.77 -1.76 5.25
CA PHE A 162 12.67 -0.63 5.00
C PHE A 162 12.48 -0.08 3.60
N LYS A 163 12.35 -0.96 2.59
CA LYS A 163 12.08 -0.53 1.20
C LYS A 163 10.75 0.22 1.10
N ASN A 164 9.70 -0.33 1.71
CA ASN A 164 8.39 0.29 1.74
C ASN A 164 8.43 1.65 2.46
N CYS A 165 8.97 1.70 3.67
CA CYS A 165 9.03 2.93 4.46
C CYS A 165 9.86 3.99 3.75
N THR A 166 11.08 3.68 3.29
CA THR A 166 11.92 4.64 2.56
C THR A 166 11.19 5.22 1.35
N TYR A 167 10.44 4.40 0.62
CA TYR A 167 9.61 4.86 -0.49
C TYR A 167 8.54 5.85 -0.01
N TYR A 168 7.63 5.45 0.88
CA TYR A 168 6.51 6.30 1.29
C TYR A 168 6.97 7.55 2.07
N TRP A 169 7.94 7.39 2.95
CA TRP A 169 8.45 8.45 3.82
C TRP A 169 9.25 9.48 3.03
N GLY A 170 10.11 9.01 2.12
CA GLY A 170 10.92 9.88 1.26
C GLY A 170 10.05 10.72 0.33
N PHE A 171 9.03 10.12 -0.29
CA PHE A 171 8.10 10.87 -1.13
C PHE A 171 7.24 11.86 -0.35
N ALA A 172 6.79 11.49 0.85
CA ALA A 172 6.07 12.41 1.73
C ALA A 172 6.95 13.60 2.12
N ALA A 173 8.22 13.35 2.49
CA ALA A 173 9.19 14.40 2.79
C ALA A 173 9.41 15.33 1.59
N TRP A 174 9.64 14.77 0.41
CA TRP A 174 9.85 15.52 -0.83
C TRP A 174 8.66 16.44 -1.13
N MET A 175 7.45 15.89 -1.17
CA MET A 175 6.23 16.66 -1.41
C MET A 175 5.99 17.73 -0.33
N ALA A 176 6.12 17.36 0.94
CA ALA A 176 5.90 18.25 2.06
C ALA A 176 6.90 19.41 2.08
N TYR A 177 8.16 19.16 1.70
CA TYR A 177 9.19 20.18 1.59
C TYR A 177 8.75 21.32 0.67
N TYR A 178 8.27 21.02 -0.54
CA TYR A 178 7.89 22.05 -1.51
C TYR A 178 6.57 22.75 -1.19
N ILE A 179 5.58 22.02 -0.68
CA ILE A 179 4.26 22.60 -0.35
C ILE A 179 4.36 23.54 0.86
N ASN A 180 5.16 23.18 1.86
CA ASN A 180 5.26 23.95 3.11
C ASN A 180 6.40 24.99 3.09
N HIS A 181 7.18 25.04 2.01
CA HIS A 181 8.30 25.96 1.86
C HIS A 181 7.86 27.43 2.10
N PRO A 182 8.64 28.26 2.81
CA PRO A 182 8.34 29.68 3.03
C PRO A 182 8.13 30.50 1.74
N LEU A 183 8.69 30.03 0.63
CA LEU A 183 8.56 30.60 -0.73
C LEU A 183 7.50 29.89 -1.57
N TYR A 184 6.55 29.20 -0.94
CA TYR A 184 5.43 28.59 -1.65
C TYR A 184 4.57 29.67 -2.32
N THR A 185 4.26 29.47 -3.60
CA THR A 185 3.36 30.34 -4.36
C THR A 185 2.01 29.64 -4.55
N PRO A 186 0.88 30.33 -4.31
CA PRO A 186 -0.45 29.75 -4.47
C PRO A 186 -0.77 29.40 -5.93
N PRO A 187 -1.81 28.57 -6.16
CA PRO A 187 -2.27 28.22 -7.50
C PRO A 187 -2.67 29.43 -8.36
N THR A 188 -2.27 29.41 -9.64
CA THR A 188 -2.52 30.40 -10.69
C THR A 188 -4.00 30.69 -10.88
N TYR A 189 -4.86 29.67 -10.87
CA TYR A 189 -6.31 29.85 -11.04
C TYR A 189 -7.04 30.06 -9.70
N GLY A 190 -6.29 30.34 -8.63
CA GLY A 190 -6.80 30.84 -7.36
C GLY A 190 -7.79 29.90 -6.66
N ALA A 191 -8.77 30.49 -5.97
CA ALA A 191 -9.67 29.76 -5.07
C ALA A 191 -10.59 28.77 -5.77
N GLN A 192 -10.97 29.01 -7.04
CA GLN A 192 -11.85 28.10 -7.77
C GLN A 192 -11.16 26.77 -8.08
N GLN A 193 -9.90 26.81 -8.52
CA GLN A 193 -9.07 25.61 -8.68
C GLN A 193 -8.94 24.84 -7.37
N VAL A 194 -8.65 25.54 -6.26
CA VAL A 194 -8.54 24.90 -4.93
C VAL A 194 -9.85 24.21 -4.52
N LYS A 195 -11.00 24.89 -4.68
CA LYS A 195 -12.32 24.34 -4.30
C LYS A 195 -12.68 23.11 -5.14
N LEU A 196 -12.53 23.18 -6.46
CA LEU A 196 -12.82 22.06 -7.35
C LEU A 196 -11.90 20.86 -7.05
N ALA A 197 -10.61 21.12 -6.89
CA ALA A 197 -9.62 20.10 -6.59
C ALA A 197 -9.86 19.43 -5.21
N LEU A 198 -10.27 20.20 -4.21
CA LEU A 198 -10.67 19.70 -2.91
C LEU A 198 -11.94 18.83 -3.00
N ALA A 199 -12.94 19.23 -3.80
CA ALA A 199 -14.14 18.43 -4.02
C ALA A 199 -13.80 17.07 -4.66
N ILE A 200 -12.93 17.06 -5.69
CA ILE A 200 -12.40 15.83 -6.30
C ILE A 200 -11.73 14.95 -5.24
N PHE A 201 -10.82 15.54 -4.45
CA PHE A 201 -10.12 14.82 -3.38
C PHE A 201 -11.10 14.17 -2.40
N VAL A 202 -12.09 14.90 -1.90
CA VAL A 202 -13.07 14.40 -0.92
C VAL A 202 -13.91 13.27 -1.51
N ILE A 203 -14.49 13.46 -2.71
CA ILE A 203 -15.28 12.44 -3.41
C ILE A 203 -14.46 11.16 -3.58
N CYS A 204 -13.20 11.30 -3.96
CA CYS A 204 -12.31 10.17 -4.14
C CYS A 204 -11.93 9.48 -2.81
N GLN A 205 -11.69 10.22 -1.72
CA GLN A 205 -11.43 9.59 -0.41
C GLN A 205 -12.65 8.79 0.10
N LEU A 206 -13.87 9.33 -0.09
CA LEU A 206 -15.12 8.65 0.23
C LEU A 206 -15.32 7.40 -0.63
N GLY A 207 -15.03 7.49 -1.92
CA GLY A 207 -15.07 6.36 -2.84
C GLY A 207 -14.08 5.27 -2.43
N ASN A 208 -12.83 5.62 -2.17
CA ASN A 208 -11.79 4.69 -1.73
C ASN A 208 -12.20 3.96 -0.43
N PHE A 209 -12.69 4.68 0.57
CA PHE A 209 -13.20 4.08 1.81
C PHE A 209 -14.39 3.16 1.56
N SER A 210 -15.36 3.59 0.73
CA SER A 210 -16.52 2.78 0.36
C SER A 210 -16.12 1.45 -0.28
N ILE A 211 -15.09 1.45 -1.14
CA ILE A 211 -14.56 0.23 -1.72
C ILE A 211 -13.88 -0.64 -0.66
N HIS A 212 -13.10 -0.07 0.26
CA HIS A 212 -12.49 -0.86 1.33
C HIS A 212 -13.53 -1.53 2.24
N MET A 213 -14.62 -0.83 2.55
CA MET A 213 -15.76 -1.40 3.28
C MET A 213 -16.41 -2.55 2.50
N ALA A 214 -16.70 -2.35 1.21
CA ALA A 214 -17.25 -3.41 0.37
C ALA A 214 -16.32 -4.63 0.28
N LEU A 215 -15.01 -4.41 0.15
CA LEU A 215 -14.00 -5.47 0.12
C LEU A 215 -13.87 -6.21 1.45
N ARG A 216 -14.07 -5.52 2.58
CA ARG A 216 -14.15 -6.15 3.91
C ARG A 216 -15.35 -7.08 3.98
N ASP A 217 -16.52 -6.61 3.56
CA ASP A 217 -17.79 -7.34 3.71
C ASP A 217 -17.87 -8.58 2.81
N LEU A 218 -17.10 -8.62 1.72
CA LEU A 218 -16.94 -9.83 0.89
C LEU A 218 -16.33 -11.02 1.65
N ARG A 219 -15.61 -10.76 2.75
CA ARG A 219 -15.00 -11.79 3.59
C ARG A 219 -15.72 -11.84 4.92
N PRO A 220 -16.52 -12.88 5.22
CA PRO A 220 -17.04 -13.08 6.58
C PRO A 220 -15.90 -13.07 7.61
N ALA A 221 -16.17 -12.65 8.85
CA ALA A 221 -15.15 -12.64 9.90
C ALA A 221 -14.58 -14.07 10.08
N GLY A 222 -13.26 -14.21 10.10
CA GLY A 222 -12.58 -15.51 10.18
C GLY A 222 -12.45 -16.26 8.84
N SER A 223 -13.07 -15.80 7.75
CA SER A 223 -12.92 -16.42 6.42
C SER A 223 -11.80 -15.78 5.61
N LYS A 224 -10.96 -16.63 5.00
CA LYS A 224 -9.96 -16.22 3.99
C LYS A 224 -10.42 -16.46 2.55
N THR A 225 -11.67 -16.85 2.34
CA THR A 225 -12.22 -17.15 1.01
C THR A 225 -12.24 -15.89 0.15
N ARG A 226 -11.75 -16.01 -1.08
CA ARG A 226 -11.82 -14.93 -2.08
C ARG A 226 -13.14 -15.01 -2.82
N LYS A 227 -13.74 -13.86 -3.08
CA LYS A 227 -14.94 -13.69 -3.89
C LYS A 227 -14.72 -12.57 -4.89
N ILE A 228 -15.43 -12.63 -6.01
CA ILE A 228 -15.45 -11.56 -6.99
C ILE A 228 -16.22 -10.37 -6.38
N PRO A 229 -15.64 -9.16 -6.33
CA PRO A 229 -16.37 -7.99 -5.87
C PRO A 229 -17.39 -7.55 -6.91
N TYR A 230 -18.60 -7.19 -6.48
CA TYR A 230 -19.65 -6.64 -7.33
C TYR A 230 -20.19 -5.33 -6.76
N PRO A 231 -20.82 -4.49 -7.60
CA PRO A 231 -21.53 -3.30 -7.15
C PRO A 231 -22.56 -3.61 -6.05
N THR A 232 -22.72 -2.65 -5.16
CA THR A 232 -23.73 -2.65 -4.10
C THR A 232 -24.70 -1.49 -4.30
N ARG A 233 -25.60 -1.26 -3.34
CA ARG A 233 -26.47 -0.06 -3.32
C ARG A 233 -25.69 1.25 -3.22
N ASN A 234 -24.46 1.23 -2.70
CA ASN A 234 -23.61 2.42 -2.62
C ASN A 234 -23.05 2.76 -4.02
N PRO A 235 -23.33 3.96 -4.58
CA PRO A 235 -22.90 4.34 -5.93
C PRO A 235 -21.38 4.33 -6.12
N PHE A 236 -20.60 4.57 -5.06
CA PHE A 236 -19.13 4.48 -5.13
C PHE A 236 -18.63 3.07 -5.49
N THR A 237 -19.45 2.04 -5.26
CA THR A 237 -19.09 0.65 -5.59
C THR A 237 -19.43 0.27 -7.03
N TRP A 238 -20.18 1.09 -7.77
CA TRP A 238 -20.57 0.79 -9.15
C TRP A 238 -19.39 0.76 -10.10
N LEU A 239 -18.28 1.37 -9.71
CA LEU A 239 -17.03 1.31 -10.45
C LEU A 239 -16.48 -0.14 -10.56
N PHE A 240 -16.94 -1.08 -9.72
CA PHE A 240 -16.70 -2.51 -9.91
C PHE A 240 -17.28 -3.08 -11.22
N LEU A 241 -18.22 -2.40 -11.88
CA LEU A 241 -18.67 -2.80 -13.23
C LEU A 241 -17.54 -2.67 -14.25
N LEU A 242 -16.66 -1.69 -14.07
CA LEU A 242 -15.68 -1.27 -15.07
C LEU A 242 -14.25 -1.68 -14.69
N VAL A 243 -13.91 -1.71 -13.40
CA VAL A 243 -12.55 -2.00 -12.95
C VAL A 243 -12.49 -2.97 -11.78
N SER A 244 -11.35 -3.66 -11.70
CA SER A 244 -11.08 -4.72 -10.74
C SER A 244 -10.62 -4.18 -9.39
N CYS A 245 -9.95 -3.02 -9.40
CA CYS A 245 -9.41 -2.36 -8.20
C CYS A 245 -9.90 -0.90 -8.11
N PRO A 246 -11.20 -0.64 -7.91
CA PRO A 246 -11.71 0.73 -7.87
C PRO A 246 -11.16 1.55 -6.69
N ASN A 247 -10.72 0.89 -5.61
CA ASN A 247 -10.02 1.56 -4.52
C ASN A 247 -8.76 2.28 -5.03
N TYR A 248 -7.98 1.65 -5.91
CA TYR A 248 -6.82 2.28 -6.53
C TYR A 248 -7.22 3.40 -7.50
N THR A 249 -8.33 3.25 -8.23
CA THR A 249 -8.86 4.32 -9.09
C THR A 249 -9.17 5.59 -8.29
N TYR A 250 -9.88 5.43 -7.17
CA TYR A 250 -10.19 6.53 -6.26
C TYR A 250 -8.93 7.07 -5.55
N GLU A 251 -7.98 6.21 -5.20
CA GLU A 251 -6.69 6.65 -4.65
C GLU A 251 -5.98 7.59 -5.63
N VAL A 252 -5.86 7.19 -6.90
CA VAL A 252 -5.27 8.00 -7.97
C VAL A 252 -6.02 9.32 -8.14
N GLY A 253 -7.36 9.29 -8.19
CA GLY A 253 -8.18 10.50 -8.27
C GLY A 253 -7.95 11.46 -7.09
N SER A 254 -7.73 10.93 -5.89
CA SER A 254 -7.39 11.73 -4.72
C SER A 254 -6.06 12.46 -4.91
N TRP A 255 -5.01 11.76 -5.34
CA TRP A 255 -3.69 12.36 -5.56
C TRP A 255 -3.65 13.31 -6.76
N ILE A 256 -4.48 13.09 -7.79
CA ILE A 256 -4.72 14.05 -8.88
C ILE A 256 -5.36 15.33 -8.34
N GLY A 257 -6.45 15.21 -7.57
CA GLY A 257 -7.10 16.34 -6.92
C GLY A 257 -6.12 17.10 -6.02
N PHE A 258 -5.33 16.40 -5.22
CA PHE A 258 -4.30 17.01 -4.38
C PHE A 258 -3.25 17.77 -5.19
N ALA A 259 -2.74 17.18 -6.29
CA ALA A 259 -1.77 17.82 -7.16
C ALA A 259 -2.31 19.06 -7.89
N ILE A 260 -3.58 19.05 -8.30
CA ILE A 260 -4.27 20.22 -8.85
C ILE A 260 -4.39 21.30 -7.76
N MET A 261 -4.82 20.92 -6.55
CA MET A 261 -5.01 21.85 -5.43
C MET A 261 -3.73 22.61 -5.08
N THR A 262 -2.59 21.91 -5.03
CA THR A 262 -1.29 22.49 -4.65
C THR A 262 -0.54 23.09 -5.84
N GLN A 263 -1.11 23.02 -7.05
CA GLN A 263 -0.51 23.39 -8.33
C GLN A 263 0.87 22.79 -8.55
N CYS A 264 0.88 21.48 -8.73
CA CYS A 264 2.07 20.71 -9.01
C CYS A 264 1.93 19.89 -10.29
N LEU A 265 1.05 20.33 -11.20
CA LEU A 265 0.91 19.83 -12.57
C LEU A 265 1.57 20.83 -13.55
N PRO A 266 2.11 20.36 -14.69
CA PRO A 266 2.69 21.24 -15.70
C PRO A 266 1.61 22.16 -16.28
N GLY A 267 1.66 23.45 -15.95
CA GLY A 267 0.99 24.51 -16.68
C GLY A 267 1.97 25.14 -17.67
N GLU A 268 1.48 25.50 -18.85
CA GLU A 268 2.26 26.09 -19.94
C GLU A 268 3.23 27.21 -19.47
N PRO A 269 4.46 27.25 -20.02
CA PRO A 269 5.33 28.40 -19.85
C PRO A 269 4.73 29.59 -20.61
N LEU A 270 4.16 30.56 -19.90
CA LEU A 270 4.03 31.91 -20.47
C LEU A 270 5.45 32.45 -20.71
N ALA A 271 5.69 32.91 -21.93
CA ALA A 271 6.98 33.32 -22.48
C ALA A 271 7.79 34.22 -21.52
N PRO A 272 9.14 34.12 -21.54
CA PRO A 272 9.98 34.97 -20.71
C PRO A 272 9.85 36.43 -21.19
N SER A 273 9.40 37.31 -20.30
CA SER A 273 9.65 38.74 -20.44
C SER A 273 11.15 38.97 -20.22
N PHE A 274 11.85 39.28 -21.30
CA PHE A 274 13.27 39.65 -21.29
C PHE A 274 13.47 40.87 -20.40
N SER A 275 14.17 40.69 -19.28
CA SER A 275 14.93 41.76 -18.62
C SER A 275 16.33 41.23 -18.38
N GLY A 276 17.28 41.76 -19.15
CA GLY A 276 18.65 41.26 -19.24
C GLY A 276 19.47 41.57 -17.99
N VAL A 277 19.66 40.56 -17.13
CA VAL A 277 20.68 40.58 -16.08
C VAL A 277 21.51 39.30 -16.19
N PRO A 278 22.86 39.34 -16.20
CA PRO A 278 23.69 38.16 -16.37
C PRO A 278 23.67 37.26 -15.14
N LEU A 279 23.53 35.94 -15.35
CA LEU A 279 23.59 34.91 -14.30
C LEU A 279 25.05 34.56 -13.97
N VAL A 280 25.45 34.78 -12.72
CA VAL A 280 26.64 34.18 -12.11
C VAL A 280 26.27 32.76 -11.63
N PRO A 281 27.07 31.71 -11.88
CA PRO A 281 26.73 30.35 -11.51
C PRO A 281 27.00 30.11 -10.01
N SER A 282 25.98 30.34 -9.18
CA SER A 282 25.94 29.93 -7.78
C SER A 282 25.19 28.62 -7.64
N VAL A 283 25.78 27.71 -6.86
CA VAL A 283 25.23 26.43 -6.40
C VAL A 283 23.77 26.61 -5.94
N CYS A 284 22.86 25.79 -6.51
CA CYS A 284 21.39 25.82 -6.32
C CYS A 284 20.69 27.14 -6.74
N SER A 285 20.39 27.26 -8.04
CA SER A 285 19.54 28.33 -8.57
C SER A 285 18.15 28.37 -7.89
N PRO A 286 17.66 29.55 -7.42
CA PRO A 286 16.31 29.74 -6.88
C PRO A 286 15.17 29.48 -7.88
N LEU A 287 15.50 29.24 -9.15
CA LEU A 287 14.56 29.07 -10.26
C LEU A 287 13.61 27.88 -10.06
N PHE A 288 14.02 26.81 -9.37
CA PHE A 288 13.15 25.66 -9.08
C PHE A 288 12.16 25.91 -7.95
N LEU A 289 12.42 26.91 -7.10
CA LEU A 289 11.53 27.33 -6.03
C LEU A 289 10.55 28.42 -6.47
N THR A 290 10.94 29.25 -7.45
CA THR A 290 10.15 30.40 -7.92
C THR A 290 9.45 30.18 -9.27
N SER A 291 9.83 29.16 -10.05
CA SER A 291 9.15 28.89 -11.33
C SER A 291 7.77 28.29 -11.09
N ARG A 292 6.82 28.69 -11.95
CA ARG A 292 5.44 28.17 -12.04
C ARG A 292 5.37 26.68 -12.39
N PHE A 293 6.52 26.00 -12.48
CA PHE A 293 6.69 24.64 -12.95
C PHE A 293 7.26 23.78 -11.80
N ARG A 294 6.37 23.14 -11.02
CA ARG A 294 6.78 22.25 -9.92
C ARG A 294 6.42 20.80 -10.25
N PRO A 295 7.29 20.02 -10.90
CA PRO A 295 7.02 18.61 -11.26
C PRO A 295 6.98 17.65 -10.04
N THR A 296 6.95 18.17 -8.81
CA THR A 296 7.27 17.41 -7.59
C THR A 296 6.15 16.47 -7.15
N VAL A 297 4.90 16.94 -7.12
CA VAL A 297 3.74 16.07 -6.82
C VAL A 297 3.30 15.29 -8.04
N ALA A 298 3.40 15.84 -9.25
CA ALA A 298 3.11 15.08 -10.47
C ALA A 298 4.02 13.85 -10.62
N LEU A 299 5.31 13.98 -10.30
CA LEU A 299 6.23 12.85 -10.28
C LEU A 299 5.83 11.82 -9.23
N PHE A 300 5.49 12.24 -8.00
CA PHE A 300 4.98 11.34 -6.98
C PHE A 300 3.71 10.61 -7.43
N SER A 301 2.73 11.35 -7.95
CA SER A 301 1.49 10.80 -8.49
C SER A 301 1.76 9.80 -9.62
N LEU A 302 2.74 10.05 -10.48
CA LEU A 302 3.12 9.15 -11.57
C LEU A 302 3.78 7.86 -11.07
N VAL A 303 4.75 7.95 -10.15
CA VAL A 303 5.43 6.79 -9.58
C VAL A 303 4.44 5.94 -8.76
N GLY A 304 3.64 6.59 -7.91
CA GLY A 304 2.55 5.94 -7.16
C GLY A 304 1.53 5.28 -8.07
N PHE A 305 1.11 5.96 -9.15
CA PHE A 305 0.21 5.41 -10.16
C PHE A 305 0.79 4.18 -10.85
N THR A 306 2.07 4.22 -11.21
CA THR A 306 2.77 3.09 -11.85
C THR A 306 2.77 1.88 -10.92
N GLN A 307 3.14 2.08 -9.65
CA GLN A 307 3.17 1.02 -8.65
C GLN A 307 1.78 0.41 -8.42
N MET A 308 0.74 1.24 -8.25
CA MET A 308 -0.64 0.79 -8.10
C MET A 308 -1.14 0.04 -9.34
N THR A 309 -0.75 0.47 -10.55
CA THR A 309 -1.10 -0.20 -11.80
C THR A 309 -0.49 -1.59 -11.89
N ILE A 310 0.78 -1.76 -11.48
CA ILE A 310 1.45 -3.07 -11.41
C ILE A 310 0.67 -4.00 -10.47
N TRP A 311 0.31 -3.52 -9.28
CA TRP A 311 -0.48 -4.30 -8.32
C TRP A 311 -1.88 -4.62 -8.83
N ALA A 312 -2.56 -3.66 -9.46
CA ALA A 312 -3.89 -3.84 -10.05
C ALA A 312 -3.87 -4.92 -11.14
N LYS A 313 -2.90 -4.87 -12.05
CA LYS A 313 -2.69 -5.88 -13.11
C LYS A 313 -2.39 -7.26 -12.53
N GLY A 314 -1.61 -7.33 -11.45
CA GLY A 314 -1.39 -8.57 -10.71
C GLY A 314 -2.69 -9.18 -10.20
N LYS A 315 -3.51 -8.36 -9.51
CA LYS A 315 -4.79 -8.79 -8.92
C LYS A 315 -5.82 -9.18 -9.97
N HIS A 316 -5.94 -8.40 -11.04
CA HIS A 316 -6.81 -8.69 -12.17
C HIS A 316 -6.46 -10.04 -12.82
N ARG A 317 -5.17 -10.29 -13.08
CA ARG A 317 -4.71 -11.60 -13.60
C ARG A 317 -4.99 -12.76 -12.63
N SER A 318 -4.92 -12.53 -11.31
CA SER A 318 -5.33 -13.55 -10.35
C SER A 318 -6.82 -13.86 -10.46
N TYR A 319 -7.69 -12.85 -10.59
CA TYR A 319 -9.12 -13.07 -10.74
C TYR A 319 -9.47 -13.85 -12.02
N LEU A 320 -8.88 -13.49 -13.16
CA LEU A 320 -9.09 -14.22 -14.42
C LEU A 320 -8.68 -15.71 -14.35
N LYS A 321 -7.65 -16.03 -13.56
CA LYS A 321 -7.19 -17.41 -13.38
C LYS A 321 -8.02 -18.19 -12.37
N GLU A 322 -8.51 -17.51 -11.34
CA GLU A 322 -9.20 -18.12 -10.20
C GLU A 322 -10.69 -18.32 -10.46
N PHE A 323 -11.33 -17.40 -11.19
CA PHE A 323 -12.77 -17.37 -11.40
C PHE A 323 -13.12 -17.47 -12.88
N ARG A 324 -13.81 -18.54 -13.28
CA ARG A 324 -14.25 -18.76 -14.66
C ARG A 324 -15.36 -17.78 -15.08
N ASP A 325 -16.14 -17.29 -14.12
CA ASP A 325 -17.26 -16.37 -14.25
C ASP A 325 -16.85 -14.88 -14.08
N TYR A 326 -15.54 -14.59 -14.09
CA TYR A 326 -15.06 -13.22 -13.93
C TYR A 326 -15.49 -12.32 -15.10
N PRO A 327 -16.05 -11.12 -14.85
CA PRO A 327 -16.51 -10.24 -15.93
C PRO A 327 -15.36 -9.84 -16.88
N PRO A 328 -15.44 -10.17 -18.19
CA PRO A 328 -14.31 -10.02 -19.11
C PRO A 328 -14.01 -8.57 -19.49
N LEU A 329 -15.01 -7.67 -19.38
CA LEU A 329 -14.86 -6.26 -19.72
C LEU A 329 -14.21 -5.41 -18.62
N ARG A 330 -13.95 -5.98 -17.43
CA ARG A 330 -13.30 -5.24 -16.35
C ARG A 330 -11.84 -4.96 -16.68
N MET A 331 -11.43 -3.72 -16.47
CA MET A 331 -10.02 -3.35 -16.53
C MET A 331 -9.35 -3.45 -15.14
N PRO A 332 -8.01 -3.48 -15.07
CA PRO A 332 -7.27 -3.43 -13.82
C PRO A 332 -7.57 -2.20 -12.93
N ILE A 333 -7.41 -0.97 -13.45
CA ILE A 333 -7.39 0.25 -12.63
C ILE A 333 -8.08 1.46 -13.26
N ILE A 334 -7.91 1.75 -14.55
CA ILE A 334 -8.59 2.90 -15.19
C ILE A 334 -9.56 2.36 -16.24
N PRO A 335 -10.86 2.69 -16.15
CA PRO A 335 -11.83 2.28 -17.15
C PRO A 335 -11.37 2.65 -18.56
N PHE A 336 -11.47 1.71 -19.50
CA PHE A 336 -11.20 1.90 -20.94
C PHE A 336 -9.77 2.32 -21.31
N LEU A 337 -8.82 2.28 -20.36
CA LEU A 337 -7.42 2.62 -20.59
C LEU A 337 -6.48 1.50 -20.13
N LEU A 338 -6.60 1.06 -18.87
CA LEU A 338 -5.55 0.27 -18.20
C LEU A 338 -5.99 -0.78 -17.21
#